data_AF-A0A1V0UMT5-F1
#
_entry.id   AF-A0A1V0UMT5-F1
#
_cell.length_a   1.000
_cell.length_b   1.000
_cell.length_c   1.000
_cell.angle_alpha   90.00
_cell.angle_beta   90.00
_cell.angle_gamma   90.00
#
_symmetry.space_group_name_H-M   'P 1'
#
loop_
_entity.id
_entity.type
_entity.pdbx_description
1 polymer ?
#
loop_
_entity_poly.entity_id
_entity_poly.type
_entity_poly.pdbx_seq_one_letter_code
_entity_poly.pdbx_strand_id
1 'polypeptide(L)' 'MHEIQKIIIDWVGEFVENPEVSPEDNFLDLGGHSLLAMNLNTLVQQRFGHELDVRVLFEESLGSAIAELQDRVVRQPAR' A
#
# COMPACT_ATOMS: atom_id res chain seq x y z
N MET A 1 5.42 14.43 -3.25
CA MET A 1 4.14 14.03 -2.62
C MET A 1 3.59 12.73 -3.23
N HIS A 2 3.62 12.50 -4.56
CA HIS A 2 3.07 11.27 -5.18
C HIS A 2 3.99 10.03 -5.25
N GLU A 3 5.22 10.10 -4.74
CA GLU A 3 6.21 9.01 -4.93
C GLU A 3 5.83 7.73 -4.17
N ILE A 4 5.40 7.83 -2.90
CA ILE A 4 4.97 6.68 -2.09
C ILE A 4 3.80 5.95 -2.76
N GLN A 5 2.80 6.71 -3.21
CA GLN A 5 1.62 6.14 -3.85
C GLN A 5 1.98 5.39 -5.11
N LYS A 6 2.79 5.99 -6.00
CA LYS A 6 3.21 5.34 -7.24
C LYS A 6 3.93 4.02 -6.96
N ILE A 7 4.90 4.03 -6.04
CA ILE A 7 5.68 2.83 -5.68
C ILE A 7 4.76 1.71 -5.18
N ILE A 8 3.81 2.03 -4.29
CA ILE A 8 2.92 1.02 -3.72
C ILE A 8 1.96 0.48 -4.78
N ILE A 9 1.40 1.34 -5.64
CA ILE A 9 0.53 0.93 -6.74
C ILE A 9 1.29 0.01 -7.71
N ASP A 10 2.52 0.35 -8.07
CA ASP A 10 3.37 -0.47 -8.93
C ASP A 10 3.59 -1.87 -8.31
N TRP A 11 3.92 -1.96 -7.01
CA TRP A 11 4.06 -3.25 -6.31
C TRP A 11 2.76 -4.05 -6.25
N VAL A 12 1.64 -3.39 -5.97
CA VAL A 12 0.34 -4.06 -5.94
C VAL A 12 0.02 -4.64 -7.31
N GLY A 13 0.25 -3.88 -8.38
CA GLY A 13 0.04 -4.36 -9.75
C GLY A 13 0.89 -5.57 -10.10
N GLU A 14 2.14 -5.63 -9.64
CA GLU A 14 2.99 -6.82 -9.76
C GLU A 14 2.44 -8.01 -8.97
N PHE A 15 1.91 -7.79 -7.76
CA PHE A 15 1.42 -8.86 -6.88
C PHE A 15 0.11 -9.49 -7.35
N VAL A 16 -0.78 -8.68 -7.91
CA VAL A 16 -2.07 -9.14 -8.44
C VAL A 16 -2.04 -9.45 -9.93
N GLU A 17 -0.86 -9.40 -10.55
CA GLU A 17 -0.66 -9.58 -12.00
C GLU A 17 -1.55 -8.67 -12.86
N ASN A 18 -1.83 -7.45 -12.37
CA ASN A 18 -2.69 -6.45 -13.02
C ASN A 18 -1.98 -5.10 -13.12
N PRO A 19 -1.59 -4.63 -14.31
CA PRO A 19 -0.90 -3.35 -14.47
C PRO A 19 -1.83 -2.12 -14.40
N GLU A 20 -3.15 -2.29 -14.42
CA GLU A 20 -4.13 -1.19 -14.46
C GLU A 20 -4.69 -0.82 -13.07
N VAL A 21 -3.94 -1.09 -11.99
CA VAL A 21 -4.35 -0.79 -10.62
C VAL A 21 -4.50 0.71 -10.39
N SER A 22 -5.66 1.11 -9.89
CA SER A 22 -6.02 2.47 -9.50
C SER A 22 -5.95 2.65 -7.97
N PRO A 23 -5.60 3.84 -7.46
CA PRO A 23 -5.71 4.14 -6.03
C PRO A 23 -7.13 4.01 -5.48
N GLU A 24 -8.15 4.11 -6.31
CA GLU A 24 -9.55 3.97 -5.88
C GLU A 24 -9.97 2.50 -5.70
N ASP A 25 -9.16 1.54 -6.16
CA ASP A 25 -9.47 0.13 -6.08
C ASP A 25 -9.27 -0.40 -4.66
N ASN A 26 -10.07 -1.39 -4.28
CA ASN A 26 -9.88 -2.16 -3.05
C ASN A 26 -8.90 -3.32 -3.33
N PHE A 27 -8.00 -3.58 -2.37
CA PHE A 27 -6.97 -4.60 -2.53
C PHE A 27 -7.53 -6.01 -2.71
N LEU A 28 -8.63 -6.36 -2.03
CA LEU A 28 -9.28 -7.66 -2.14
C LEU A 28 -10.01 -7.82 -3.47
N ASP A 29 -10.64 -6.76 -3.97
CA ASP A 29 -11.34 -6.76 -5.26
C ASP A 29 -10.36 -6.99 -6.43
N LEU A 30 -9.11 -6.56 -6.28
CA LEU A 30 -8.03 -6.82 -7.22
C LEU A 30 -7.46 -8.25 -7.15
N GLY A 31 -7.95 -9.09 -6.24
CA GLY A 31 -7.42 -10.44 -5.99
C GLY A 31 -6.33 -10.50 -4.93
N GLY A 32 -6.08 -9.40 -4.21
CA GLY A 32 -5.20 -9.36 -3.06
C GLY A 32 -5.71 -10.21 -1.90
N HIS A 33 -4.79 -10.72 -1.08
CA HIS A 33 -5.11 -11.54 0.10
C HIS A 33 -4.02 -11.41 1.18
N SER A 34 -4.22 -12.02 2.34
CA SER A 34 -3.35 -11.86 3.53
C SER A 34 -1.86 -12.07 3.26
N LEU A 35 -1.50 -13.10 2.48
CA LEU A 35 -0.09 -13.33 2.12
C LEU A 35 0.50 -12.20 1.26
N LEU A 36 -0.23 -11.70 0.25
CA LEU A 36 0.23 -10.56 -0.55
C LEU A 36 0.28 -9.27 0.28
N ALA A 37 -0.69 -9.06 1.18
CA ALA A 37 -0.68 -7.93 2.10
C ALA A 37 0.53 -7.97 3.06
N MET A 38 0.89 -9.17 3.55
CA MET A 38 2.07 -9.35 4.40
C MET A 38 3.38 -9.10 3.64
N ASN A 39 3.46 -9.54 2.38
CA ASN A 39 4.58 -9.24 1.49
C ASN A 39 4.68 -7.73 1.22
N LEU A 40 3.54 -7.07 0.93
CA LEU A 40 3.46 -5.64 0.72
C LEU A 40 3.95 -4.88 1.96
N ASN A 41 3.45 -5.23 3.15
CA ASN A 41 3.88 -4.60 4.38
C ASN A 41 5.37 -4.76 4.67
N THR A 42 5.94 -5.92 4.34
CA THR A 42 7.40 -6.14 4.45
C THR A 42 8.18 -5.16 3.58
N LEU A 43 7.76 -4.96 2.31
CA LEU A 43 8.41 -4.00 1.40
C LEU A 43 8.22 -2.56 1.86
N VAL A 44 7.01 -2.19 2.30
CA VAL A 44 6.70 -0.85 2.79
C VAL A 44 7.54 -0.53 4.03
N GLN A 45 7.64 -1.45 4.98
CA GLN A 45 8.47 -1.29 6.18
C GLN A 45 9.95 -1.12 5.82
N GLN A 46 10.47 -1.94 4.93
CA GLN A 46 11.87 -1.84 4.49
C GLN A 46 12.17 -0.52 3.77
N ARG A 47 11.24 -0.01 2.96
CA ARG A 47 11.45 1.17 2.12
C ARG A 47 11.18 2.49 2.83
N PHE A 48 10.17 2.52 3.69
CA PHE A 48 9.62 3.74 4.30
C PHE A 48 9.71 3.76 5.83
N GLY A 49 10.09 2.65 6.47
CA GLY A 49 10.22 2.55 7.94
C GLY A 49 8.89 2.46 8.69
N HIS A 50 7.78 2.28 7.98
CA HIS A 50 6.42 2.21 8.52
C HIS A 50 5.64 1.08 7.83
N GLU A 51 4.53 0.65 8.42
CA GLU A 51 3.66 -0.40 7.85
C GLU A 51 2.32 0.19 7.40
N LEU A 52 1.69 -0.40 6.38
CA LEU A 52 0.31 -0.13 6.03
C LEU A 52 -0.62 -0.76 7.07
N ASP A 53 -1.72 -0.05 7.36
CA ASP A 53 -2.81 -0.64 8.12
C ASP A 53 -3.56 -1.66 7.23
N VAL A 54 -3.39 -2.95 7.54
CA VAL A 54 -4.02 -4.05 6.79
C VAL A 54 -5.54 -3.97 6.86
N ARG A 55 -6.08 -3.40 7.95
CA ARG A 55 -7.52 -3.21 8.07
C ARG A 55 -8.02 -2.21 7.04
N VAL A 56 -7.37 -1.05 6.93
CA VAL A 56 -7.73 -0.03 5.93
C VAL A 56 -7.50 -0.56 4.52
N LEU A 57 -6.40 -1.29 4.30
CA LEU A 57 -6.11 -1.93 3.02
C LEU A 57 -7.22 -2.88 2.54
N PHE A 58 -7.88 -3.58 3.47
CA PHE A 58 -8.94 -4.55 3.16
C PHE A 58 -10.35 -3.96 3.18
N GLU A 59 -10.62 -3.00 4.07
CA GLU A 59 -11.96 -2.42 4.25
C GLU A 59 -12.20 -1.20 3.35
N GLU A 60 -11.16 -0.50 2.89
CA GLU A 60 -11.24 0.76 2.13
C GLU A 60 -10.50 0.65 0.77
N SER A 61 -10.08 1.76 0.18
CA SER A 61 -9.27 1.77 -1.05
C SER A 61 -7.77 1.74 -0.79
N LEU A 62 -6.99 1.34 -1.80
CA LEU A 62 -5.53 1.46 -1.80
C LEU A 62 -5.08 2.88 -1.48
N GLY A 63 -5.75 3.88 -2.04
CA GLY A 63 -5.50 5.30 -1.84
C GLY A 63 -5.67 5.72 -0.38
N SER A 64 -6.71 5.23 0.30
CA SER A 64 -6.92 5.48 1.74
C SER A 64 -5.79 4.90 2.59
N ALA A 65 -5.41 3.64 2.35
CA ALA A 65 -4.31 3.00 3.08
C ALA A 65 -2.96 3.72 2.84
N ILE A 66 -2.70 4.14 1.60
CA ILE A 66 -1.50 4.87 1.22
C ILE A 66 -1.49 6.27 1.85
N ALA A 67 -2.61 6.98 1.85
CA ALA A 67 -2.71 8.32 2.42
C ALA A 67 -2.38 8.31 3.92
N GLU A 68 -2.83 7.29 4.65
CA GLU A 68 -2.49 7.11 6.05
C GLU A 68 -0.99 6.85 6.25
N LEU A 69 -0.39 5.98 5.44
CA LEU A 69 1.05 5.76 5.47
C LEU A 69 1.84 7.04 5.17
N GLN A 70 1.43 7.79 4.14
CA GLN A 70 2.07 9.06 3.79
C GLN A 70 2.04 10.04 4.96
N ASP A 71 0.90 10.16 5.63
CA ASP A 71 0.77 11.00 6.81
C ASP A 71 1.70 10.56 7.96
N ARG A 72 1.80 9.24 8.20
CA ARG A 72 2.75 8.67 9.20
C ARG A 72 4.20 8.97 8.84
N VAL A 73 4.60 8.76 7.58
CA VAL A 73 5.97 9.02 7.09
C VAL A 73 6.33 10.51 7.20
N VAL A 74 5.39 11.40 6.88
CA VAL A 74 5.60 12.86 6.96
C VAL A 74 5.68 13.34 8.41
N ARG A 75 4.81 12.84 9.29
CA ARG A 75 4.78 13.24 10.71
C ARG A 75 5.91 12.63 11.53
N GLN A 76 6.36 11.43 11.16
CA GLN A 76 7.39 10.67 11.87
C GLN A 76 8.41 10.15 10.84
N PRO A 77 9.33 11.00 10.36
CA PRO A 77 10.38 10.54 9.47
C PRO A 77 11.17 9.44 10.20
N ALA A 78 11.37 8.31 9.50
CA ALA A 78 12.19 7.22 10.02
C ALA A 78 13.55 7.78 10.48
N ARG A 79 13.94 7.44 11.71
CA ARG A 79 15.17 7.94 12.36
C ARG A 79 16.44 7.49 11.63
#